data_AF-A0A3P7MUP0-F1
#
_entry.id   AF-A0A3P7MUP0-F1
#
_cell.length_a   1.000
_cell.length_b   1.000
_cell.length_c   1.000
_cell.angle_alpha   90.00
_cell.angle_beta   90.00
_cell.angle_gamma   90.00
#
_symmetry.space_group_name_H-M   'P 1'
#
loop_
_entity.id
_entity.type
_entity.pdbx_description
1 polymer ?
#
loop_
_entity_poly.entity_id
_entity_poly.type
_entity_poly.pdbx_seq_one_letter_code
_entity_poly.pdbx_strand_id
1 'polypeptide(L)'
;MARLNSTIEFAYRQNPNIKFEVFIHKVDCLMDDQKIEVQRDITQRVTSVLDDLVYAHSDHHSGNGPAVSIGFHLTTIYDHSIFEAFSKVVQKLIPYLDAFEDLLNIFITVRPACSRICSGTPPYSVLENSFLKCW
;
A
#
# COMPACT_ATOMS: atom_id res chain seq x y z
N MET A 1 1.51 19.89 -6.34
CA MET A 1 1.96 18.70 -7.09
C MET A 1 3.40 18.79 -7.58
N ALA A 2 3.88 19.94 -8.10
CA ALA A 2 5.24 20.05 -8.67
C ALA A 2 6.37 19.45 -7.80
N ARG A 3 6.39 19.76 -6.49
CA ARG A 3 7.43 19.25 -5.58
C ARG A 3 7.45 17.72 -5.44
N LEU A 4 6.29 17.07 -5.43
CA LEU A 4 6.19 15.62 -5.29
C LEU A 4 6.77 14.94 -6.53
N ASN A 5 6.38 15.40 -7.71
CA ASN A 5 6.85 14.85 -8.98
C ASN A 5 8.37 15.02 -9.13
N SER A 6 8.91 16.22 -8.86
CA SER A 6 10.37 16.45 -8.93
C SER A 6 11.16 15.59 -7.94
N THR A 7 10.58 15.32 -6.76
CA THR A 7 11.23 14.46 -5.76
C THR A 7 11.24 13.00 -6.20
N ILE A 8 10.12 12.51 -6.74
CA ILE A 8 10.01 11.15 -7.28
C ILE A 8 10.97 10.97 -8.44
N GLU A 9 11.00 11.89 -9.39
CA GLU A 9 11.92 11.87 -10.54
C GLU A 9 13.38 11.82 -10.08
N PHE A 10 13.76 12.72 -9.17
CA PHE A 10 15.11 12.77 -8.64
C PHE A 10 15.51 11.47 -7.93
N ALA A 11 14.64 10.94 -7.06
CA ALA A 11 14.91 9.72 -6.31
C ALA A 11 14.97 8.49 -7.22
N TYR A 12 14.03 8.38 -8.17
CA TYR A 12 13.95 7.27 -9.12
C TYR A 12 15.19 7.21 -10.02
N ARG A 13 15.71 8.37 -10.44
CA ARG A 13 16.96 8.47 -11.21
C ARG A 13 18.18 7.93 -10.45
N GLN A 14 18.20 8.05 -9.12
CA GLN A 14 19.31 7.53 -8.30
C GLN A 14 19.16 6.04 -8.00
N ASN A 15 17.93 5.57 -7.74
CA ASN A 15 17.67 4.16 -7.47
C ASN A 15 16.27 3.76 -7.96
N PRO A 16 16.17 2.96 -9.04
CA PRO A 16 14.90 2.56 -9.61
C PRO A 16 14.14 1.52 -8.74
N ASN A 17 14.81 0.91 -7.75
CA ASN A 17 14.19 -0.06 -6.84
C ASN A 17 13.52 0.59 -5.61
N ILE A 18 13.47 1.93 -5.54
CA ILE A 18 12.79 2.64 -4.45
C ILE A 18 11.28 2.40 -4.55
N LYS A 19 10.67 2.08 -3.40
CA LYS A 19 9.22 2.01 -3.24
C LYS A 19 8.71 3.38 -2.80
N PHE A 20 7.69 3.90 -3.48
CA PHE A 20 7.10 5.19 -3.18
C PHE A 20 5.74 5.00 -2.49
N GLU A 21 5.57 5.64 -1.35
CA GLU A 21 4.33 5.60 -0.55
C GLU A 21 3.92 7.03 -0.20
N VAL A 22 2.73 7.43 -0.63
CA VAL A 22 2.21 8.79 -0.48
C VAL A 22 1.08 8.80 0.54
N PHE A 23 1.24 9.59 1.59
CA PHE A 23 0.20 9.79 2.60
C PHE A 23 -0.62 11.04 2.28
N ILE A 24 -1.88 10.84 1.93
CA ILE A 24 -2.88 11.90 1.84
C ILE A 24 -3.38 12.14 3.26
N HIS A 25 -2.74 13.09 3.94
CA HIS A 25 -2.92 13.31 5.37
C HIS A 25 -4.06 14.30 5.69
N LYS A 26 -4.54 14.27 6.94
CA LYS A 26 -5.57 15.17 7.50
C LYS A 26 -6.92 15.05 6.76
N VAL A 27 -7.37 13.81 6.59
CA VAL A 27 -8.67 13.49 5.94
C VAL A 27 -9.84 13.44 6.93
N ASP A 28 -9.67 14.00 8.13
CA ASP A 28 -10.61 13.96 9.25
C ASP A 28 -11.93 14.70 9.00
N CYS A 29 -11.90 15.77 8.19
CA CYS A 29 -13.11 16.54 7.87
C CYS A 29 -13.77 16.15 6.55
N LEU A 30 -13.26 15.13 5.86
CA LEU A 30 -13.80 14.71 4.56
C LEU A 30 -14.85 13.62 4.74
N MET A 31 -15.96 13.72 4.00
CA MET A 31 -16.91 12.63 3.87
C MET A 31 -16.32 11.51 3.01
N ASP A 32 -16.82 10.28 3.15
CA ASP A 32 -16.23 9.12 2.46
C ASP A 32 -16.26 9.26 0.93
N ASP A 33 -17.33 9.84 0.37
CA ASP A 33 -17.41 10.15 -1.07
C ASP A 33 -16.32 11.14 -1.50
N GLN A 34 -16.04 12.15 -0.65
CA GLN A 34 -14.99 13.14 -0.91
C GLN A 34 -13.59 12.52 -0.79
N LYS A 35 -13.39 11.57 0.14
CA LYS A 35 -12.13 10.84 0.26
C LYS A 35 -11.84 10.04 -1.02
N ILE A 36 -12.84 9.36 -1.56
CA ILE A 36 -12.72 8.59 -2.81
C ILE A 36 -12.35 9.53 -3.97
N GLU A 37 -13.04 10.67 -4.08
CA GLU A 37 -12.77 11.63 -5.14
C GLU A 37 -11.36 12.22 -5.04
N VAL A 38 -10.95 12.67 -3.85
CA VAL A 38 -9.60 13.21 -3.60
C VAL A 38 -8.53 12.16 -3.88
N GLN A 39 -8.73 10.93 -3.42
CA GLN A 39 -7.79 9.85 -3.67
C GLN A 39 -7.66 9.55 -5.16
N ARG A 40 -8.78 9.45 -5.89
CA ARG A 40 -8.78 9.21 -7.34
C ARG A 40 -8.07 10.33 -8.08
N ASP A 41 -8.39 11.58 -7.76
CA ASP A 41 -7.82 12.77 -8.41
C ASP A 41 -6.31 12.87 -8.18
N ILE A 42 -5.83 12.64 -6.95
CA ILE A 42 -4.40 12.63 -6.65
C ILE A 42 -3.71 11.46 -7.37
N THR A 43 -4.28 10.26 -7.31
CA THR A 43 -3.72 9.06 -7.97
C THR A 43 -3.57 9.31 -9.46
N GLN A 44 -4.62 9.78 -10.13
CA GLN A 44 -4.59 10.04 -11.56
C GLN A 44 -3.56 11.10 -11.94
N ARG A 45 -3.47 12.21 -11.18
CA ARG A 45 -2.51 13.28 -11.46
C ARG A 45 -1.06 12.84 -11.27
N VAL A 46 -0.78 12.00 -10.27
CA VAL A 46 0.58 11.50 -10.02
C VAL A 46 0.96 10.44 -11.07
N THR A 47 0.07 9.49 -11.36
CA THR A 47 0.32 8.44 -12.35
C THR A 47 0.51 9.00 -13.75
N SER A 48 -0.28 10.01 -14.15
CA SER A 48 -0.13 10.66 -15.47
C SER A 48 1.27 11.25 -15.66
N VAL A 49 1.81 11.92 -14.64
CA VAL A 49 3.16 12.52 -14.74
C VAL A 49 4.24 11.45 -14.67
N LEU A 50 4.00 10.36 -13.94
CA LEU A 50 4.93 9.25 -13.86
C LEU A 50 5.04 8.52 -15.20
N ASP A 51 3.94 8.35 -15.92
CA ASP A 51 3.94 7.74 -17.25
C ASP A 51 4.77 8.58 -18.23
N ASP A 52 4.64 9.92 -18.19
CA ASP A 52 5.47 10.84 -18.97
C ASP A 52 6.97 10.69 -18.64
N LEU A 53 7.31 10.54 -17.35
CA LEU A 53 8.70 10.34 -16.90
C LEU A 53 9.25 8.98 -17.35
N VAL A 54 8.45 7.93 -17.28
CA VAL A 54 8.85 6.58 -17.72
C VAL A 54 9.04 6.56 -19.24
N TYR A 55 8.17 7.22 -20.00
CA TYR A 55 8.27 7.37 -21.45
C TYR A 55 9.53 8.14 -21.86
N ALA A 56 9.86 9.23 -21.16
CA ALA A 56 11.05 10.03 -21.44
C ALA A 56 12.38 9.29 -21.19
N HIS A 57 12.38 8.26 -20.32
CA HIS A 57 13.56 7.48 -19.99
C HIS A 57 13.64 6.14 -20.75
N SER A 58 12.63 5.77 -21.54
CA SER A 58 12.53 4.50 -22.27
C SER A 58 12.90 4.59 -23.75
N ASP A 59 13.94 5.37 -24.09
CA ASP A 59 14.43 5.50 -25.48
C ASP A 59 15.18 4.24 -26.00
N HIS A 60 15.32 3.20 -25.17
CA HIS A 60 15.81 1.90 -25.61
C HIS A 60 15.30 0.79 -24.69
N HIS A 61 14.78 -0.29 -25.30
CA HIS A 61 14.37 -1.57 -24.71
C HIS A 61 12.87 -1.78 -24.38
N SER A 62 12.16 -2.30 -25.38
CA SER A 62 11.42 -3.58 -25.32
C SER A 62 10.91 -4.02 -23.94
N GLY A 63 9.59 -3.94 -23.77
CA GLY A 63 8.78 -4.89 -22.99
C GLY A 63 9.23 -5.21 -21.56
N ASN A 64 8.46 -4.72 -20.59
CA ASN A 64 8.45 -5.18 -19.20
C ASN A 64 9.55 -4.61 -18.27
N GLY A 65 9.85 -3.31 -18.38
CA GLY A 65 10.55 -2.58 -17.32
C GLY A 65 9.67 -2.47 -16.05
N PRO A 66 10.26 -2.43 -14.84
CA PRO A 66 9.50 -2.38 -13.60
C PRO A 66 8.66 -1.11 -13.56
N ALA A 67 7.34 -1.25 -13.63
CA ALA A 67 6.42 -0.14 -13.46
C ALA A 67 6.64 0.46 -12.07
N VAL A 68 6.94 1.76 -12.01
CA VAL A 68 7.06 2.47 -10.74
C VAL A 68 5.71 2.43 -10.06
N SER A 69 5.59 1.61 -9.01
CA SER A 69 4.37 1.49 -8.23
C SER A 69 4.39 2.47 -7.07
N ILE A 70 3.39 3.35 -7.03
CA ILE A 70 3.19 4.32 -5.95
C ILE A 70 1.97 3.87 -5.15
N GLY A 71 2.15 3.63 -3.85
CA GLY A 71 1.05 3.38 -2.93
C GLY A 71 0.46 4.68 -2.39
N PHE A 72 -0.86 4.73 -2.23
CA PHE A 72 -1.56 5.88 -1.65
C PHE A 72 -2.30 5.47 -0.38
N HIS A 73 -2.12 6.23 0.69
CA HIS A 73 -2.81 5.98 1.96
C HIS A 73 -3.49 7.26 2.43
N LEU A 74 -4.79 7.17 2.68
CA LEU A 74 -5.55 8.21 3.36
C LEU A 74 -5.26 8.07 4.86
N THR A 75 -4.77 9.14 5.49
CA THR A 75 -4.38 9.08 6.91
C THR A 75 -4.90 10.25 7.72
N THR A 76 -5.26 10.00 8.97
CA THR A 76 -5.47 11.01 9.99
C THR A 76 -4.84 10.57 11.31
N ILE A 77 -4.52 11.53 12.18
CA ILE A 77 -3.93 11.27 13.50
C ILE A 77 -4.98 10.88 14.55
N TYR A 78 -6.26 11.02 14.21
CA TYR A 78 -7.36 10.79 15.15
C TYR A 78 -7.92 9.36 15.09
N ASP A 79 -7.47 8.55 14.14
CA ASP A 79 -7.90 7.16 13.98
C ASP A 79 -6.69 6.22 13.82
N HIS A 80 -6.97 4.96 13.54
CA HIS A 80 -5.94 3.94 13.33
C HIS A 80 -5.31 3.98 11.93
N SER A 81 -5.80 4.82 11.01
CA SER A 81 -5.37 4.82 9.61
C SER A 81 -3.89 5.16 9.46
N ILE A 82 -3.34 6.04 10.30
CA ILE A 82 -1.92 6.38 10.29
C ILE A 82 -1.06 5.17 10.69
N PHE A 83 -1.48 4.41 11.70
CA PHE A 83 -0.76 3.21 12.14
C PHE A 83 -0.86 2.09 11.12
N GLU A 84 -2.02 1.91 10.51
CA GLU A 84 -2.24 0.97 9.42
C GLU A 84 -1.37 1.29 8.19
N ALA A 85 -1.35 2.57 7.77
CA ALA A 85 -0.53 3.01 6.64
C ALA A 85 0.96 2.76 6.92
N PHE A 86 1.47 3.18 8.09
CA PHE A 86 2.85 2.90 8.47
C PHE A 86 3.16 1.41 8.53
N SER A 87 2.24 0.60 9.06
CA SER A 87 2.40 -0.86 9.10
C SER A 87 2.57 -1.44 7.70
N LYS A 88 1.75 -1.02 6.73
CA LYS A 88 1.86 -1.42 5.32
C LYS A 88 3.20 -0.99 4.70
N VAL A 89 3.65 0.23 5.00
CA VAL A 89 4.96 0.72 4.51
C VAL A 89 6.09 -0.13 5.08
N VAL A 90 6.12 -0.36 6.39
CA VAL A 90 7.16 -1.16 7.04
C VAL A 90 7.18 -2.61 6.53
N GLN A 91 6.02 -3.23 6.34
CA GLN A 91 5.91 -4.58 5.77
C GLN A 91 6.55 -4.66 4.38
N LYS A 92 6.36 -3.64 3.53
CA LYS A 92 7.02 -3.57 2.21
C LYS A 92 8.54 -3.41 2.29
N LEU A 93 9.12 -2.96 3.40
CA LEU A 93 10.56 -2.88 3.58
C LEU A 93 11.18 -4.21 4.03
N ILE A 94 10.40 -5.12 4.61
CA ILE A 94 10.89 -6.40 5.14
C ILE A 94 10.97 -7.43 3.99
N PRO A 95 12.16 -7.91 3.60
CA PRO A 95 12.26 -9.07 2.73
C PRO A 95 11.75 -10.31 3.50
N TYR A 96 11.09 -11.25 2.81
CA TYR A 96 10.55 -12.50 3.37
C TYR A 96 9.23 -12.38 4.16
N LEU A 97 8.40 -11.37 3.89
CA LEU A 97 7.05 -11.25 4.49
C LEU A 97 6.22 -12.53 4.32
N ASP A 98 6.26 -13.15 3.13
CA ASP A 98 5.50 -14.37 2.80
C ASP A 98 5.76 -15.52 3.79
N ALA A 99 7.01 -15.70 4.23
CA ALA A 99 7.35 -16.73 5.22
C ALA A 99 6.77 -16.42 6.61
N PHE A 100 6.65 -15.15 6.96
CA PHE A 100 5.99 -14.74 8.21
C PHE A 100 4.47 -14.89 8.13
N GLU A 101 3.87 -14.61 6.98
CA GLU A 101 2.45 -14.87 6.74
C GLU A 101 2.16 -16.37 6.84
N ASP A 102 2.97 -17.22 6.21
CA ASP A 102 2.85 -18.68 6.30
C ASP A 102 2.98 -19.18 7.74
N LEU A 103 3.96 -18.67 8.49
CA LEU A 103 4.15 -19.01 9.91
C LEU A 103 2.91 -18.63 10.74
N LEU A 104 2.37 -17.44 10.54
CA LEU A 104 1.18 -16.99 11.26
C LEU A 104 -0.07 -17.78 10.85
N ASN A 105 -0.22 -18.10 9.56
CA ASN A 105 -1.29 -18.95 9.04
C ASN A 105 -1.26 -20.35 9.66
N ILE A 106 -0.06 -20.92 9.85
CA ILE A 106 0.13 -22.16 10.59
C ILE A 106 -0.26 -21.96 12.06
N PHE A 107 0.18 -20.89 12.72
CA PHE A 107 -0.11 -20.65 14.14
C PHE A 107 -1.61 -20.47 14.45
N ILE A 108 -2.35 -19.75 13.59
CA ILE A 108 -3.80 -19.58 13.75
C ILE A 108 -4.58 -20.86 13.44
N THR A 109 -4.08 -21.70 12.52
CA THR A 109 -4.71 -22.97 12.13
C THR A 109 -4.41 -24.07 13.15
N VAL A 110 -3.21 -24.05 13.74
CA VAL A 110 -2.74 -25.00 14.77
C VAL A 110 -3.29 -24.64 16.15
N ARG A 111 -3.68 -23.39 16.40
CA ARG A 111 -4.59 -23.10 17.52
C ARG A 111 -5.92 -23.78 17.21
N PRO A 112 -6.27 -24.91 17.86
CA PRO A 112 -7.62 -25.38 17.76
C PRO A 112 -8.45 -24.29 18.45
N ALA A 113 -9.26 -23.58 17.67
CA ALA A 113 -10.51 -23.10 18.22
C ALA A 113 -11.10 -24.28 18.99
N CYS A 114 -11.09 -24.15 20.31
CA CYS A 114 -11.82 -25.00 21.21
C CYS A 114 -13.24 -25.16 20.61
N SER A 115 -13.47 -26.34 20.05
CA SER A 115 -14.75 -26.97 19.73
C SER A 115 -15.93 -26.12 19.25
N ARG A 116 -16.42 -26.47 18.05
CA ARG A 116 -17.85 -26.59 17.68
C ARG A 116 -18.75 -25.44 18.14
N ILE A 117 -19.10 -24.57 17.20
CA ILE A 117 -20.47 -24.15 16.82
C ILE A 117 -20.25 -22.98 15.86
N CYS A 118 -20.74 -23.15 14.63
CA CYS A 118 -21.10 -22.14 13.62
C CYS A 118 -20.79 -22.71 12.24
N SER A 119 -21.70 -23.57 11.80
CA SER A 119 -21.93 -23.89 10.40
C SER A 119 -22.15 -22.60 9.60
N GLY A 120 -21.32 -22.38 8.58
CA GLY A 120 -21.69 -21.59 7.40
C GLY A 120 -21.24 -20.13 7.38
N THR A 121 -19.95 -19.88 7.16
CA THR A 121 -19.46 -18.73 6.35
C THR A 121 -18.08 -19.06 5.77
N PRO A 122 -17.77 -18.64 4.52
CA PRO A 122 -16.49 -18.95 3.87
C PRO A 122 -15.31 -18.17 4.50
N PRO A 123 -14.11 -18.77 4.57
CA PRO A 123 -13.00 -18.29 5.42
C PRO A 123 -12.10 -17.18 4.82
N TYR A 124 -12.43 -16.61 3.66
CA TYR A 124 -11.46 -15.79 2.91
C TYR A 124 -11.34 -14.32 3.32
N SER A 125 -12.19 -13.79 4.22
CA SER A 125 -12.21 -12.34 4.53
C SER A 125 -11.64 -11.95 5.90
N VAL A 126 -11.13 -12.90 6.70
CA VAL A 126 -10.70 -12.62 8.08
C VAL A 126 -9.19 -12.36 8.20
N LEU A 127 -8.38 -12.78 7.21
CA LEU A 127 -6.93 -12.78 7.34
C LEU A 127 -6.23 -11.48 6.91
N GLU A 128 -6.86 -10.67 6.07
CA GLU A 128 -6.27 -9.41 5.58
C GLU A 128 -6.10 -8.35 6.70
N ASN A 129 -6.68 -8.59 7.89
CA ASN A 129 -6.73 -7.64 9.00
C ASN A 129 -6.04 -8.10 10.30
N SER A 130 -5.43 -9.29 10.35
CA SER A 130 -4.75 -9.73 11.60
C SER A 130 -3.31 -9.24 11.70
N PHE A 131 -2.57 -9.13 10.59
CA PHE A 131 -1.18 -8.63 10.62
C PHE A 131 -1.11 -7.14 10.94
N LEU A 132 -2.15 -6.38 10.58
CA LEU A 132 -2.34 -4.96 10.90
C LEU A 132 -2.59 -4.67 12.38
N LYS A 133 -2.93 -5.68 13.20
CA LYS A 133 -3.28 -5.51 14.63
C LYS A 133 -2.14 -5.87 15.60
N CYS A 134 -0.98 -6.28 15.10
CA CYS A 134 0.17 -6.66 15.95
C CYS A 134 1.18 -5.52 16.19
N TRP A 135 0.83 -4.28 15.83
CA TRP A 135 1.52 -3.06 16.22
C TRP A 135 0.53 -2.02 16.76
#